data_AF-A0A2N9MNB4-F1
#
_entry.id   AF-A0A2N9MNB4-F1
#
_cell.length_a   1.000
_cell.length_b   1.000
_cell.length_c   1.000
_cell.angle_alpha   90.00
_cell.angle_beta   90.00
_cell.angle_gamma   90.00
#
_symmetry.space_group_name_H-M   'P 1'
#
loop_
_entity.id
_entity.type
_entity.pdbx_description
1 polymer ?
#
loop_
_entity_poly.entity_id
_entity_poly.type
_entity_poly.pdbx_seq_one_letter_code
_entity_poly.pdbx_strand_id
1 'polypeptide(L)' 'MDTQKTLPFGTPQEVREEVLRRCEIFAPGGGFVFNSIHNLQAGTPVENIVAMIGAVHEFNGVSHA' A
#
# COMPACT_ATOMS: atom_id res chain seq x y z
N MET A 1 2.27 -5.11 -2.63
CA MET A 1 1.82 -5.28 -1.24
C MET A 1 1.70 -6.77 -0.89
N ASP A 2 2.27 -7.22 0.23
CA ASP A 2 2.13 -8.60 0.72
C ASP A 2 0.71 -8.86 1.26
N THR A 3 -0.03 -9.74 0.59
CA THR A 3 -1.42 -10.11 0.91
C THR A 3 -1.55 -11.32 1.83
N GLN A 4 -0.44 -11.92 2.26
CA GLN A 4 -0.42 -13.08 3.16
C GLN A 4 0.20 -12.77 4.53
N LYS A 5 0.78 -11.58 4.70
CA LYS A 5 1.39 -11.12 5.95
C LYS A 5 0.94 -9.70 6.30
N THR A 6 1.57 -8.69 5.72
CA THR A 6 1.45 -7.29 6.18
C THR A 6 0.05 -6.73 5.98
N LEU A 7 -0.57 -6.92 4.81
CA LEU A 7 -1.88 -6.34 4.52
C LEU A 7 -3.01 -6.94 5.39
N PRO A 8 -3.14 -8.27 5.54
CA PRO A 8 -4.20 -8.85 6.37
C PRO A 8 -3.93 -8.83 7.88
N PHE A 9 -2.66 -8.84 8.32
CA PHE A 9 -2.32 -9.10 9.73
C PHE A 9 -1.43 -8.04 10.39
N GLY A 10 -0.87 -7.10 9.61
CA GLY A 10 -0.10 -5.98 10.12
C GLY A 10 -1.00 -4.83 10.61
N THR A 11 -0.35 -3.80 11.13
CA THR A 11 -0.96 -2.52 11.50
C THR A 11 -1.05 -1.57 10.29
N PRO A 12 -1.94 -0.56 10.32
CA PRO A 12 -2.01 0.46 9.28
C PRO A 12 -0.65 1.16 9.02
N GLN A 13 0.14 1.35 10.08
CA GLN A 13 1.47 1.94 10.01
C GLN A 13 2.44 1.04 9.22
N GLU A 14 2.49 -0.26 9.52
CA GLU A 14 3.33 -1.22 8.78
C GLU A 14 2.90 -1.34 7.31
N VAL A 15 1.60 -1.29 7.03
CA VAL A 15 1.09 -1.26 5.64
C VAL A 15 1.56 -0.01 4.91
N ARG A 16 1.44 1.17 5.53
CA ARG A 16 1.93 2.44 4.97
C ARG A 16 3.43 2.36 4.68
N GLU A 17 4.23 1.90 5.63
CA GLU A 17 5.69 1.77 5.48
C GLU A 17 6.07 0.80 4.34
N GLU A 18 5.39 -0.34 4.22
CA GLU A 18 5.64 -1.26 3.11
C GLU A 18 5.30 -0.59 1.77
N VAL A 19 4.15 0.07 1.65
CA VAL A 19 3.75 0.75 0.41
C VAL A 19 4.80 1.78 -0.01
N LEU A 20 5.17 2.69 0.90
CA LEU A 20 6.15 3.74 0.61
C LEU A 20 7.50 3.13 0.18
N ARG A 21 8.00 2.13 0.91
CA ARG A 21 9.24 1.44 0.55
C ARG A 21 9.18 0.80 -0.84
N ARG A 22 8.05 0.21 -1.24
CA ARG A 22 7.89 -0.38 -2.58
C ARG A 22 7.87 0.69 -3.65
N CYS A 23 7.18 1.80 -3.42
CA CYS A 23 7.17 2.93 -4.33
C CYS A 23 8.59 3.52 -4.49
N GLU A 24 9.34 3.73 -3.41
CA GLU A 24 10.74 4.21 -3.46
C GLU A 24 11.65 3.30 -4.29
N ILE A 25 11.47 1.98 -4.21
CA ILE A 25 12.28 1.00 -4.96
C ILE A 25 11.91 0.96 -6.45
N PHE A 26 10.61 0.97 -6.76
CA PHE A 26 10.13 0.66 -8.12
C PHE A 26 9.74 1.87 -8.96
N ALA A 27 9.38 3.00 -8.35
CA ALA A 27 8.96 4.21 -9.06
C ALA A 27 10.07 4.97 -9.81
N PRO A 28 11.37 4.96 -9.40
CA PRO A 28 12.41 5.69 -10.13
C PRO A 28 12.48 5.29 -11.61
N GLY A 29 12.44 6.28 -12.50
CA GLY A 29 12.38 6.06 -13.95
C GLY A 29 10.96 5.96 -14.53
N GLY A 30 9.92 6.00 -13.69
CA GLY A 30 8.53 5.95 -14.13
C GLY A 30 8.07 4.57 -14.60
N GLY A 31 6.84 4.48 -15.12
CA GLY A 31 6.27 3.23 -15.65
C GLY A 31 5.81 2.22 -14.59
N PHE A 32 5.96 2.53 -13.30
CA PHE A 32 5.47 1.70 -12.20
C PHE A 32 4.01 2.00 -11.87
N VAL A 33 3.18 0.95 -11.81
CA VAL A 33 1.80 1.00 -11.34
C VAL A 33 1.71 0.18 -10.06
N PHE A 34 1.41 0.82 -8.93
CA PHE A 34 1.29 0.13 -7.66
C PHE A 34 0.05 -0.77 -7.60
N ASN A 35 0.20 -1.99 -7.09
CA ASN A 35 -0.91 -2.89 -6.76
C ASN A 35 -0.51 -3.91 -5.66
N SER A 36 -1.48 -4.65 -5.14
CA SER A 36 -1.21 -5.84 -4.32
C SER A 36 -0.67 -6.99 -5.19
N ILE A 37 0.11 -7.90 -4.57
CA ILE A 37 0.69 -9.05 -5.30
C ILE A 37 -0.36 -10.08 -5.71
N HIS A 38 -1.50 -10.09 -5.01
CA HIS A 38 -2.67 -10.93 -5.29
C HIS A 38 -3.95 -10.20 -4.86
N ASN A 39 -5.11 -10.84 -5.02
CA ASN A 39 -6.39 -10.33 -4.53
C ASN A 39 -6.42 -10.11 -3.02
N LEU A 40 -7.21 -9.12 -2.60
CA LEU A 40 -7.61 -8.94 -1.20
C LEU A 40 -8.36 -10.17 -0.70
N GLN A 41 -8.09 -10.59 0.53
CA GLN A 41 -8.75 -11.73 1.16
C GLN A 41 -9.83 -11.26 2.15
N ALA A 42 -10.86 -12.09 2.32
CA ALA A 42 -11.89 -11.86 3.33
C ALA A 42 -11.26 -11.70 4.72
N GLY A 43 -11.75 -10.73 5.49
CA GLY A 43 -11.23 -10.41 6.82
C GLY A 43 -10.00 -9.50 6.83
N THR A 44 -9.50 -9.05 5.67
CA THR A 44 -8.50 -7.97 5.64
C THR A 44 -9.10 -6.69 6.26
N PRO A 45 -8.46 -6.09 7.29
CA PRO A 45 -9.01 -4.91 7.94
C PRO A 45 -9.16 -3.73 6.97
N VAL A 46 -10.25 -2.98 7.11
CA VAL A 46 -10.56 -1.85 6.20
C VAL A 46 -9.53 -0.74 6.36
N GLU A 47 -9.10 -0.47 7.59
CA GLU A 47 -8.06 0.49 7.93
C GLU A 47 -6.73 0.18 7.25
N ASN A 48 -6.40 -1.09 7.02
CA ASN A 48 -5.20 -1.50 6.30
C ASN A 48 -5.34 -1.23 4.79
N ILE A 49 -6.52 -1.45 4.21
CA ILE A 49 -6.80 -1.12 2.81
C ILE A 49 -6.75 0.40 2.61
N VAL A 50 -7.34 1.17 3.54
CA VAL A 50 -7.29 2.65 3.53
C VAL A 50 -5.86 3.13 3.66
N ALA A 51 -5.05 2.56 4.56
CA ALA A 51 -3.64 2.91 4.71
C ALA A 51 -2.83 2.59 3.44
N MET A 52 -3.09 1.45 2.79
CA MET A 52 -2.45 1.09 1.53
C MET A 52 -2.73 2.12 0.43
N ILE A 53 -3.99 2.49 0.24
CA ILE A 53 -4.40 3.49 -0.77
C ILE A 53 -3.89 4.88 -0.41
N GLY A 54 -4.01 5.27 0.86
CA GLY A 54 -3.54 6.55 1.38
C GLY A 54 -2.04 6.75 1.18
N ALA A 55 -1.24 5.72 1.43
CA ALA A 55 0.21 5.77 1.23
C ALA A 55 0.62 5.93 -0.25
N VAL A 56 -0.12 5.34 -1.19
CA VAL A 56 0.11 5.56 -2.63
C VAL A 56 -0.20 7.01 -3.00
N HIS A 57 -1.29 7.58 -2.48
CA HIS A 57 -1.65 8.98 -2.73
C HIS A 57 -0.63 9.94 -2.10
N GLU A 58 -0.20 9.67 -0.87
CA GLU A 58 0.85 10.41 -0.18
C GLU A 58 2.14 10.43 -1.00
N PHE A 59 2.61 9.27 -1.49
CA PHE A 59 3.80 9.17 -2.33
C PHE A 59 3.68 10.00 -3.62
N ASN A 60 2.47 10.09 -4.18
CA ASN A 60 2.19 10.88 -5.38
C ASN A 60 1.86 12.36 -5.10
N GLY A 61 1.90 12.81 -3.83
CA GLY A 61 1.55 14.18 -3.45
C GLY A 61 0.06 14.54 -3.65
N VAL A 62 -0.82 13.54 -3.70
CA VAL A 62 -2.26 13.74 -3.87
C VAL A 62 -2.92 13.92 -2.50
N SER A 63 -3.49 15.10 -2.25
CA SER A 63 -4.32 15.38 -1.08
C SER A 63 -5.80 15.09 -1.38
N HIS A 64 -6.46 14.31 -0.53
CA HIS A 64 -7.91 14.17 -0.54
C HIS A 64 -8.52 15.22 0.40
N ALA A 65 -9.47 15.99 -0.11
CA ALA A 65 -10.22 17.00 0.65
C ALA A 65 -11.27 16.34 1.57
#